data_AF-A0A841BY59-F1
#
_entry.id   AF-A0A841BY59-F1
#
_cell.length_a   1.000
_cell.length_b   1.000
_cell.length_c   1.000
_cell.angle_alpha   90.00
_cell.angle_beta   90.00
_cell.angle_gamma   90.00
#
_symmetry.space_group_name_H-M   'P 1'
#
loop_
_entity.id
_entity.type
_entity.pdbx_description
1 polymer ?
#
loop_
_entity_poly.entity_id
_entity_poly.type
_entity_poly.pdbx_seq_one_letter_code
_entity_poly.pdbx_strand_id
1 'polypeptide(L)'
;MAERPILILATGQRCGSTWLQRALTTHPGVFIWGEHGGALDTMLAAADTFAAWSNDQGALAGEEFEAAGTSGFMANLAPTEAVLREQVHAMIRGLFRRLPDGSEPAGELRWGFKEVRYGAAFARRFTGYFPEARVIHLTRDPISVLRSLGWWELTSGGRWKRERTVAALHSWRDINGSFLDAPDLAGTVLPIRYEDLTGDRAAVLASICAFLDLDVGAVDHGMLDDVVHAPAPWGRTRRRLAPRDEVVESYAEHLEDPDLIRVAAHFGYPLTASEGR
;
A
#
# COMPACT_ATOMS: atom_id res chain seq x y z
N MET A 1 12.36 20.93 -5.03
CA MET A 1 12.91 19.65 -4.52
C MET A 1 12.09 18.53 -5.08
N ALA A 2 12.71 17.39 -5.38
CA ALA A 2 11.99 16.19 -5.76
C ALA A 2 11.12 15.71 -4.59
N GLU A 3 9.93 15.22 -4.90
CA GLU A 3 8.99 14.71 -3.90
C GLU A 3 9.48 13.35 -3.37
N ARG A 4 9.34 13.12 -2.06
CA ARG A 4 9.76 11.87 -1.39
C ARG A 4 8.59 11.14 -0.73
N PRO A 5 7.58 10.65 -1.47
CA PRO A 5 6.38 10.05 -0.89
C PRO A 5 6.66 8.76 -0.12
N ILE A 6 5.83 8.47 0.89
CA ILE A 6 5.93 7.25 1.70
C ILE A 6 4.71 6.36 1.43
N LEU A 7 4.93 5.16 0.90
CA LEU A 7 3.85 4.20 0.67
C LEU A 7 3.88 3.10 1.73
N ILE A 8 2.77 2.86 2.41
CA ILE A 8 2.59 1.66 3.23
C ILE A 8 1.73 0.67 2.44
N LEU A 9 2.35 -0.34 1.86
CA LEU A 9 1.67 -1.37 1.08
C LEU A 9 1.61 -2.66 1.90
N ALA A 10 0.43 -2.97 2.44
CA ALA A 10 0.23 -4.20 3.20
C ALA A 10 -0.32 -5.33 2.33
N THR A 11 -0.03 -6.56 2.74
CA THR A 11 -0.42 -7.79 2.02
C THR A 11 -1.85 -8.19 2.32
N GLY A 12 -2.78 -7.31 1.97
CA GLY A 12 -4.17 -7.45 2.34
C GLY A 12 -4.51 -6.82 3.69
N GLN A 13 -5.73 -7.11 4.13
CA GLN A 13 -6.27 -6.54 5.36
C GLN A 13 -5.64 -7.21 6.58
N ARG A 14 -5.67 -6.50 7.71
CA ARG A 14 -5.32 -7.02 9.05
C ARG A 14 -3.82 -7.27 9.30
N CYS A 15 -2.94 -6.74 8.45
CA CYS A 15 -1.47 -6.78 8.64
C CYS A 15 -0.91 -5.65 9.53
N GLY A 16 -1.75 -4.82 10.16
CA GLY A 16 -1.29 -3.74 11.05
C GLY A 16 -0.92 -2.43 10.36
N SER A 17 -1.22 -2.28 9.07
CA SER A 17 -0.88 -1.09 8.28
C SER A 17 -1.50 0.22 8.80
N THR A 18 -2.70 0.19 9.37
CA THR A 18 -3.30 1.36 10.04
C THR A 18 -2.56 1.74 11.32
N TRP A 19 -1.99 0.78 12.04
CA TRP A 19 -1.17 1.10 13.21
C TRP A 19 0.12 1.80 12.76
N LEU A 20 0.79 1.29 11.72
CA LEU A 20 2.02 1.88 11.21
C LEU A 20 1.77 3.26 10.59
N GLN A 21 0.65 3.42 9.88
CA GLN A 21 0.16 4.70 9.39
C GLN A 21 0.07 5.74 10.51
N ARG A 22 -0.60 5.38 11.63
CA ARG A 22 -0.71 6.25 12.80
C ARG A 22 0.66 6.59 13.38
N ALA A 23 1.52 5.59 13.56
CA ALA A 23 2.86 5.78 14.10
C ALA A 23 3.69 6.76 13.27
N LEU A 24 3.76 6.59 11.95
CA LEU A 24 4.52 7.53 11.12
C LEU A 24 3.89 8.93 11.08
N THR A 25 2.56 9.03 11.22
CA THR A 25 1.85 10.32 11.23
C THR A 25 2.01 11.08 12.56
N THR A 26 2.57 10.49 13.62
CA THR A 26 2.93 11.26 14.82
C THR A 26 4.17 12.12 14.59
N HIS A 27 5.00 11.80 13.59
CA HIS A 27 6.13 12.63 13.21
C HIS A 27 5.64 13.95 12.59
N PRO A 28 6.09 15.14 13.07
CA PRO A 28 5.54 16.44 12.69
C PRO A 28 5.70 16.78 11.20
N GLY A 29 6.71 16.20 10.54
CA GLY A 29 6.95 16.35 9.10
C GLY A 29 6.35 15.26 8.20
N VAL A 30 5.51 14.36 8.71
CA VAL A 30 4.97 13.22 7.94
C VAL A 30 3.46 13.13 8.07
N PHE A 31 2.78 12.89 6.94
CA PHE A 31 1.35 12.58 6.96
C PHE A 31 1.02 11.46 5.97
N ILE A 32 0.41 10.38 6.48
CA ILE A 32 0.06 9.21 5.68
C ILE A 32 -1.46 9.10 5.56
N TRP A 33 -1.97 9.27 4.35
CA TRP A 33 -3.38 9.11 4.01
C TRP A 33 -3.87 7.66 4.10
N GLY A 34 -5.18 7.49 4.23
CA GLY A 34 -5.83 6.19 4.25
C GLY A 34 -5.95 5.53 2.86
N GLU A 35 -6.65 4.39 2.83
CA GLU A 35 -6.92 3.66 1.59
C GLU A 35 -7.85 4.46 0.66
N HIS A 36 -7.54 4.45 -0.64
CA HIS A 36 -8.39 5.00 -1.70
C HIS A 36 -8.99 3.87 -2.58
N GLY A 37 -8.99 2.63 -2.09
CA GLY A 37 -9.68 1.51 -2.72
C GLY A 37 -9.16 1.12 -4.10
N GLY A 38 -7.88 1.35 -4.37
CA GLY A 38 -7.29 1.05 -5.67
C GLY A 38 -7.40 2.16 -6.74
N ALA A 39 -8.15 3.24 -6.49
CA ALA A 39 -8.44 4.26 -7.52
C ALA A 39 -7.21 4.93 -8.15
N LEU A 40 -6.14 5.12 -7.39
CA LEU A 40 -4.92 5.74 -7.89
C LEU A 40 -4.24 4.92 -9.00
N ASP A 41 -4.28 3.59 -8.91
CA ASP A 41 -3.73 2.71 -9.95
C ASP A 41 -4.51 2.86 -11.26
N THR A 42 -5.84 3.01 -11.19
CA THR A 42 -6.68 3.30 -12.35
C THR A 42 -6.33 4.65 -12.98
N MET A 43 -6.09 5.68 -12.16
CA MET A 43 -5.67 7.00 -12.65
C MET A 43 -4.31 6.94 -13.35
N LEU A 44 -3.33 6.26 -12.75
CA LEU A 44 -2.01 6.10 -13.35
C LEU A 44 -2.06 5.25 -14.63
N ALA A 45 -2.87 4.18 -14.66
CA ALA A 45 -3.07 3.38 -15.87
C ALA A 45 -3.69 4.20 -17.02
N ALA A 46 -4.64 5.09 -16.72
CA ALA A 46 -5.20 6.02 -17.71
C ALA A 46 -4.13 7.01 -18.22
N ALA A 47 -3.27 7.51 -17.34
CA ALA A 47 -2.15 8.36 -17.72
C ALA A 47 -1.14 7.62 -18.62
N ASP A 48 -0.77 6.39 -18.27
CA ASP A 48 0.10 5.54 -19.09
C ASP A 48 -0.50 5.31 -20.50
N THR A 49 -1.82 5.04 -20.56
CA THR A 49 -2.54 4.86 -21.83
C THR A 49 -2.52 6.13 -22.68
N PHE A 50 -2.72 7.30 -22.05
CA PHE A 50 -2.67 8.57 -22.76
C PHE A 50 -1.24 8.91 -23.23
N ALA A 51 -0.23 8.63 -22.40
CA ALA A 51 1.17 8.81 -22.79
C ALA A 51 1.53 7.94 -24.00
N ALA A 52 1.08 6.68 -24.04
CA ALA A 52 1.28 5.81 -25.20
C ALA A 52 0.64 6.38 -26.48
N TRP A 53 -0.60 6.87 -26.39
CA TRP A 53 -1.26 7.53 -27.53
C TRP A 53 -0.52 8.78 -28.00
N SER A 54 -0.07 9.60 -27.04
CA SER A 54 0.69 10.83 -27.30
C SER A 54 2.00 10.52 -28.05
N ASN A 55 2.73 9.50 -27.61
CA ASN A 55 4.01 9.12 -28.23
C ASN A 55 3.88 8.51 -29.63
N ASP A 56 2.74 7.89 -29.95
CA ASP A 56 2.46 7.37 -31.29
C ASP A 56 1.76 8.42 -32.16
N GLN A 57 0.44 8.57 -31.95
CA GLN A 57 -0.42 9.35 -32.83
C GLN A 57 -0.29 10.85 -32.59
N GLY A 58 -0.06 11.23 -31.34
CA GLY A 58 0.13 12.63 -30.94
C GLY A 58 1.41 13.23 -31.51
N ALA A 59 2.51 12.48 -31.51
CA ALA A 59 3.79 12.92 -32.05
C ALA A 59 3.71 13.19 -33.56
N LEU A 60 3.13 12.26 -34.34
CA LEU A 60 2.91 12.43 -35.77
C LEU A 60 2.01 13.64 -36.07
N ALA A 61 0.93 13.82 -35.31
CA ALA A 61 0.05 14.98 -35.45
C ALA A 61 0.72 16.30 -35.02
N GLY A 62 1.65 16.25 -34.07
CA GLY A 62 2.47 17.37 -33.64
C GLY A 62 3.42 17.84 -34.75
N GLU A 63 4.16 16.91 -35.37
CA GLU A 63 5.04 17.18 -36.51
C GLU A 63 4.25 17.79 -37.69
N GLU A 64 3.08 17.23 -38.00
CA GLU A 64 2.21 17.74 -39.06
C GLU A 64 1.66 19.14 -38.74
N PHE A 65 1.28 19.39 -37.48
CA PHE A 65 0.83 20.72 -37.04
C PHE A 65 1.96 21.75 -37.07
N GLU A 66 3.19 21.37 -36.74
CA GLU A 66 4.36 22.25 -36.87
C GLU A 66 4.65 22.60 -38.34
N ALA A 67 4.50 21.63 -39.26
CA ALA A 67 4.78 21.83 -40.68
C ALA A 67 3.68 22.61 -41.42
N ALA A 68 2.41 22.32 -41.14
CA ALA A 68 1.26 22.80 -41.92
C ALA A 68 0.22 23.60 -41.08
N GLY A 69 0.45 23.80 -39.79
CA GLY A 69 -0.48 24.50 -38.90
C GLY A 69 -1.86 23.86 -38.89
N THR A 70 -2.90 24.70 -38.88
CA THR A 70 -4.30 24.25 -38.92
C THR A 70 -4.74 23.66 -40.27
N SER A 71 -3.87 23.67 -41.29
CA SER A 71 -4.12 23.01 -42.57
C SER A 71 -3.63 21.56 -42.60
N GLY A 72 -2.84 21.14 -41.60
CA GLY A 72 -2.38 19.76 -41.43
C GLY A 72 -3.38 18.86 -40.70
N PHE A 73 -3.14 17.54 -40.73
CA PHE A 73 -3.96 16.57 -40.00
C PHE A 73 -3.75 16.69 -38.47
N MET A 74 -4.65 17.42 -37.80
CA MET A 74 -4.56 17.69 -36.36
C MET A 74 -5.55 16.91 -35.48
N ALA A 75 -6.25 15.90 -36.02
CA ALA A 75 -7.29 15.16 -35.28
C ALA A 75 -6.74 14.40 -34.05
N ASN A 76 -5.46 14.04 -34.08
CA ASN A 76 -4.78 13.32 -33.01
C ASN A 76 -3.84 14.20 -32.19
N LEU A 77 -3.86 15.52 -32.39
CA LEU A 77 -2.97 16.44 -31.67
C LEU A 77 -3.17 16.28 -30.16
N ALA A 78 -2.08 16.02 -29.44
CA ALA A 78 -2.10 15.71 -28.01
C ALA A 78 -0.92 16.38 -27.28
N PRO A 79 -1.04 16.63 -25.96
CA PRO A 79 0.10 17.06 -25.16
C PRO A 79 1.21 16.00 -25.17
N THR A 80 2.47 16.41 -25.16
CA THR A 80 3.62 15.49 -25.12
C THR A 80 3.65 14.67 -23.83
N GLU A 81 4.35 13.53 -23.82
CA GLU A 81 4.55 12.73 -22.61
C GLU A 81 5.13 13.57 -21.44
N ALA A 82 6.05 14.49 -21.73
CA ALA A 82 6.63 15.36 -20.71
C ALA A 82 5.57 16.23 -20.02
N VAL A 83 4.66 16.84 -20.80
CA VAL A 83 3.55 17.61 -20.25
C VAL A 83 2.60 16.71 -19.47
N LEU A 84 2.27 15.53 -19.98
CA LEU A 84 1.40 14.57 -19.29
C LEU A 84 1.99 14.14 -17.94
N ARG A 85 3.29 13.80 -17.89
CA ARG A 85 3.98 13.45 -16.64
C ARG A 85 3.96 14.58 -15.63
N GLU A 86 4.21 15.82 -16.07
CA GLU A 86 4.11 17.01 -15.21
C GLU A 86 2.70 17.15 -14.60
N GLN A 87 1.64 16.97 -15.40
CA GLN A 87 0.27 17.07 -14.92
C GLN A 87 -0.10 15.92 -13.96
N VAL A 88 0.39 14.70 -14.19
CA VAL A 88 0.22 13.59 -13.25
C VAL A 88 0.89 13.91 -11.92
N HIS A 89 2.10 14.47 -11.93
CA HIS A 89 2.79 14.87 -10.72
C HIS A 89 2.01 15.96 -9.97
N ALA A 90 1.54 16.99 -10.69
CA ALA A 90 0.75 18.07 -10.12
C ALA A 90 -0.57 17.57 -9.50
N MET A 91 -1.27 16.67 -10.18
CA MET A 91 -2.50 16.04 -9.69
C MET A 91 -2.26 15.27 -8.39
N ILE A 92 -1.28 14.36 -8.38
CA ILE A 92 -0.99 13.51 -7.21
C ILE A 92 -0.51 14.36 -6.04
N ARG A 93 0.37 15.34 -6.29
CA ARG A 93 0.80 16.31 -5.27
C ARG A 93 -0.39 17.08 -4.71
N GLY A 94 -1.30 17.55 -5.58
CA GLY A 94 -2.51 18.26 -5.18
C GLY A 94 -3.45 17.44 -4.30
N LEU A 95 -3.51 16.11 -4.52
CA LEU A 95 -4.32 15.20 -3.72
C LEU A 95 -3.70 14.91 -2.34
N PHE A 96 -2.40 14.63 -2.28
CA PHE A 96 -1.80 14.03 -1.09
C PHE A 96 -0.93 14.98 -0.26
N ARG A 97 -0.45 16.09 -0.81
CA ARG A 97 0.38 17.05 -0.05
C ARG A 97 -0.46 17.96 0.87
N ARG A 98 -1.79 17.91 0.78
CA ARG A 98 -2.70 18.69 1.62
C ARG A 98 -2.87 18.06 3.01
N LEU A 99 -3.25 18.87 3.98
CA LEU A 99 -3.75 18.40 5.27
C LEU A 99 -5.23 17.98 5.15
N PRO A 100 -5.79 17.22 6.12
CA PRO A 100 -7.19 16.76 6.07
C PRO A 100 -8.24 17.86 5.92
N ASP A 101 -7.95 19.08 6.36
CA ASP A 101 -8.81 20.25 6.23
C ASP A 101 -8.66 20.97 4.87
N GLY A 102 -7.82 20.44 3.97
CA GLY A 102 -7.53 20.99 2.65
C GLY A 102 -6.46 22.09 2.64
N SER A 103 -5.90 22.46 3.80
CA SER A 103 -4.84 23.46 3.88
C SER A 103 -3.49 22.95 3.37
N GLU A 104 -2.63 23.87 2.96
CA GLU A 104 -1.22 23.58 2.65
C GLU A 104 -0.43 23.52 3.97
N PRO A 105 0.48 22.55 4.14
CA PRO A 105 1.35 22.49 5.31
C PRO A 105 2.26 23.72 5.36
N ALA A 106 2.48 24.25 6.56
CA ALA A 106 3.33 25.43 6.79
C ALA A 106 4.83 25.19 6.51
N GLY A 107 5.24 23.93 6.29
CA GLY A 107 6.62 23.54 6.04
C GLY A 107 6.74 22.34 5.11
N GLU A 108 7.90 21.69 5.14
CA GLU A 108 8.12 20.44 4.41
C GLU A 108 7.26 19.34 5.03
N LEU A 109 6.40 18.74 4.21
CA LEU A 109 5.56 17.61 4.58
C LEU A 109 5.88 16.46 3.64
N ARG A 110 6.39 15.36 4.20
CA ARG A 110 6.51 14.10 3.50
C ARG A 110 5.17 13.40 3.59
N TRP A 111 4.45 13.43 2.48
CA TRP A 111 3.14 12.83 2.37
C TRP A 111 3.23 11.38 1.91
N GLY A 112 2.15 10.65 2.08
CA GLY A 112 2.08 9.25 1.71
C GLY A 112 0.67 8.72 1.77
N PHE A 113 0.51 7.44 1.48
CA PHE A 113 -0.75 6.75 1.72
C PHE A 113 -0.51 5.30 2.09
N LYS A 114 -1.52 4.71 2.71
CA LYS A 114 -1.57 3.30 3.01
C LYS A 114 -2.58 2.60 2.12
N GLU A 115 -2.18 1.49 1.50
CA GLU A 115 -3.05 0.63 0.71
C GLU A 115 -2.79 -0.86 1.03
N VAL A 116 -3.81 -1.69 0.84
CA VAL A 116 -3.78 -3.13 1.17
C VAL A 116 -3.96 -4.01 -0.07
N ARG A 117 -3.99 -3.41 -1.26
CA ARG A 117 -4.33 -4.04 -2.54
C ARG A 117 -3.20 -4.00 -3.56
N TYR A 118 -2.16 -3.21 -3.30
CA TYR A 118 -1.10 -2.95 -4.27
C TYR A 118 0.10 -3.87 -4.05
N GLY A 119 0.55 -4.47 -5.14
CA GLY A 119 1.77 -5.26 -5.23
C GLY A 119 2.92 -4.52 -5.93
N ALA A 120 3.96 -5.26 -6.28
CA ALA A 120 5.18 -4.71 -6.88
C ALA A 120 4.95 -3.95 -8.19
N ALA A 121 3.96 -4.36 -9.01
CA ALA A 121 3.64 -3.67 -10.26
C ALA A 121 3.21 -2.21 -10.02
N PHE A 122 2.36 -1.98 -9.01
CA PHE A 122 1.97 -0.62 -8.62
C PHE A 122 3.16 0.15 -8.06
N ALA A 123 3.96 -0.47 -7.18
CA ALA A 123 5.14 0.17 -6.61
C ALA A 123 6.09 0.66 -7.71
N ARG A 124 6.38 -0.19 -8.70
CA ARG A 124 7.22 0.13 -9.87
C ARG A 124 6.66 1.28 -10.69
N ARG A 125 5.36 1.21 -11.03
CA ARG A 125 4.67 2.28 -11.76
C ARG A 125 4.75 3.61 -11.00
N PHE A 126 4.42 3.59 -9.71
CA PHE A 126 4.44 4.79 -8.87
C PHE A 126 5.84 5.38 -8.76
N THR A 127 6.87 4.55 -8.57
CA THR A 127 8.27 5.02 -8.51
C THR A 127 8.78 5.54 -9.86
N GLY A 128 8.16 5.14 -10.97
CA GLY A 128 8.41 5.73 -12.29
C GLY A 128 7.92 7.18 -12.42
N TYR A 129 6.95 7.59 -11.61
CA TYR A 129 6.50 8.99 -11.47
C TYR A 129 7.23 9.69 -10.31
N PHE A 130 7.50 8.99 -9.22
CA PHE A 130 8.16 9.53 -8.02
C PHE A 130 9.42 8.72 -7.68
N PRO A 131 10.58 8.99 -8.31
CA PRO A 131 11.79 8.17 -8.14
C PRO A 131 12.35 8.14 -6.71
N GLU A 132 12.07 9.18 -5.90
CA GLU A 132 12.48 9.23 -4.50
C GLU A 132 11.43 8.69 -3.52
N ALA A 133 10.33 8.11 -4.04
CA ALA A 133 9.36 7.42 -3.20
C ALA A 133 10.03 6.25 -2.46
N ARG A 134 9.50 5.96 -1.28
CA ARG A 134 9.91 4.81 -0.46
C ARG A 134 8.68 4.00 -0.09
N VAL A 135 8.82 2.68 -0.17
CA VAL A 135 7.72 1.74 0.03
C VAL A 135 8.03 0.87 1.23
N ILE A 136 7.09 0.77 2.17
CA ILE A 136 7.13 -0.20 3.25
C ILE A 136 6.16 -1.32 2.85
N HIS A 137 6.70 -2.52 2.61
CA HIS A 137 5.92 -3.71 2.33
C HIS A 137 5.66 -4.45 3.66
N LEU A 138 4.42 -4.35 4.17
CA LEU A 138 4.06 -4.90 5.48
C LEU A 138 3.26 -6.20 5.34
N THR A 139 3.86 -7.29 5.82
CA THR A 139 3.25 -8.63 5.82
C THR A 139 2.97 -9.11 7.23
N ARG A 140 2.17 -10.17 7.36
CA ARG A 140 1.78 -10.79 8.64
C ARG A 140 1.49 -12.27 8.43
N ASP A 141 1.62 -13.09 9.48
CA ASP A 141 1.19 -14.49 9.45
C ASP A 141 -0.25 -14.62 8.88
N PRO A 142 -0.44 -15.32 7.75
CA PRO A 142 -1.74 -15.44 7.10
C PRO A 142 -2.77 -16.12 8.00
N ILE A 143 -2.37 -17.04 8.90
CA ILE A 143 -3.30 -17.64 9.86
C ILE A 143 -3.77 -16.60 10.89
N SER A 144 -2.87 -15.73 11.36
CA SER A 144 -3.23 -14.60 12.23
C SER A 144 -4.13 -13.57 11.53
N VAL A 145 -3.95 -13.38 10.21
CA VAL A 145 -4.87 -12.58 9.38
C VAL A 145 -6.25 -13.23 9.33
N LEU A 146 -6.35 -14.53 9.02
CA LEU A 146 -7.60 -15.29 8.98
C LEU A 146 -8.31 -15.27 10.34
N ARG A 147 -7.61 -15.46 11.45
CA ARG A 147 -8.16 -15.31 12.81
C ARG A 147 -8.80 -13.94 13.01
N SER A 148 -8.13 -12.87 12.55
CA SER A 148 -8.69 -11.53 12.65
C SER A 148 -9.90 -11.34 11.73
N LEU A 149 -9.94 -11.94 10.55
CA LEU A 149 -11.03 -11.81 9.59
C LEU A 149 -12.24 -12.67 9.96
N GLY A 150 -12.04 -13.86 10.54
CA GLY A 150 -13.11 -14.71 11.07
C GLY A 150 -13.94 -13.98 12.14
N TRP A 151 -13.31 -13.16 12.98
CA TRP A 151 -14.05 -12.27 13.89
C TRP A 151 -14.97 -11.30 13.14
N TRP A 152 -14.53 -10.76 11.99
CA TRP A 152 -15.36 -9.87 11.18
C TRP A 152 -16.49 -10.62 10.47
N GLU A 153 -16.28 -11.86 10.02
CA GLU A 153 -17.38 -12.69 9.49
C GLU A 153 -18.53 -12.79 10.49
N LEU A 154 -18.20 -13.04 11.76
CA LEU A 154 -19.18 -13.24 12.82
C LEU A 154 -19.84 -11.94 13.29
N THR A 155 -19.09 -10.84 13.32
CA THR A 155 -19.56 -9.60 13.97
C THR A 155 -20.03 -8.53 13.01
N SER A 156 -19.66 -8.59 11.73
CA SER A 156 -19.92 -7.53 10.74
C SER A 156 -21.39 -7.28 10.39
N GLY A 157 -22.32 -8.06 10.93
CA GLY A 157 -23.73 -8.02 10.53
C GLY A 157 -23.93 -8.38 9.05
N GLY A 158 -23.11 -9.29 8.53
CA GLY A 158 -23.15 -9.76 7.14
C GLY A 158 -22.43 -8.87 6.12
N ARG A 159 -21.79 -7.76 6.55
CA ARG A 159 -20.99 -6.89 5.66
C ARG A 159 -19.66 -7.53 5.24
N TRP A 160 -19.15 -8.45 6.05
CA TRP A 160 -17.99 -9.26 5.79
C TRP A 160 -18.43 -10.73 5.78
N LYS A 161 -18.14 -11.43 4.69
CA LYS A 161 -18.54 -12.82 4.47
C LYS A 161 -17.32 -13.69 4.20
N ARG A 162 -17.49 -15.01 4.31
CA ARG A 162 -16.42 -16.00 4.12
C ARG A 162 -15.69 -15.83 2.78
N GLU A 163 -16.40 -15.52 1.71
CA GLU A 163 -15.81 -15.34 0.38
C GLU A 163 -14.80 -14.18 0.36
N ARG A 164 -15.04 -13.13 1.16
CA ARG A 164 -14.09 -12.00 1.29
C ARG A 164 -12.86 -12.38 2.11
N THR A 165 -12.97 -13.28 3.07
CA THR A 165 -11.82 -13.78 3.83
C THR A 165 -10.95 -14.67 2.95
N VAL A 166 -11.55 -15.56 2.15
CA VAL A 166 -10.83 -16.36 1.16
C VAL A 166 -10.15 -15.46 0.13
N ALA A 167 -10.86 -14.46 -0.41
CA ALA A 167 -10.26 -13.49 -1.33
C ALA A 167 -9.11 -12.69 -0.69
N ALA A 168 -9.20 -12.38 0.60
CA ALA A 168 -8.11 -11.72 1.33
C ALA A 168 -6.88 -12.62 1.48
N LEU A 169 -7.05 -13.94 1.63
CA LEU A 169 -5.95 -14.90 1.64
C LEU A 169 -5.26 -15.00 0.28
N HIS A 170 -6.03 -15.05 -0.81
CA HIS A 170 -5.45 -14.99 -2.16
C HIS A 170 -4.72 -13.67 -2.41
N SER A 171 -5.31 -12.54 -1.98
CA SER A 171 -4.64 -11.24 -2.07
C SER A 171 -3.34 -11.21 -1.27
N TRP A 172 -3.32 -11.83 -0.08
CA TRP A 172 -2.12 -11.97 0.73
C TRP A 172 -1.02 -12.72 -0.01
N ARG A 173 -1.36 -13.86 -0.66
CA ARG A 173 -0.43 -14.65 -1.49
C ARG A 173 0.10 -13.83 -2.65
N ASP A 174 -0.81 -13.23 -3.43
CA ASP A 174 -0.48 -12.56 -4.69
C ASP A 174 0.37 -11.31 -4.46
N ILE A 175 0.04 -10.50 -3.45
CA ILE A 175 0.80 -9.29 -3.13
C ILE A 175 2.20 -9.66 -2.64
N ASN A 176 2.31 -10.57 -1.66
CA ASN A 176 3.61 -11.00 -1.16
C ASN A 176 4.46 -11.61 -2.28
N GLY A 177 3.89 -12.54 -3.04
CA GLY A 177 4.56 -13.18 -4.18
C GLY A 177 5.09 -12.15 -5.18
N SER A 178 4.29 -11.13 -5.50
CA SER A 178 4.71 -10.07 -6.42
C SER A 178 5.97 -9.31 -5.96
N PHE A 179 6.17 -9.15 -4.64
CA PHE A 179 7.37 -8.50 -4.09
C PHE A 179 8.56 -9.45 -4.01
N LEU A 180 8.34 -10.77 -3.84
CA LEU A 180 9.42 -11.76 -3.93
C LEU A 180 10.04 -11.78 -5.33
N ASP A 181 9.20 -11.61 -6.35
CA ASP A 181 9.59 -11.68 -7.75
C ASP A 181 10.02 -10.31 -8.32
N ALA A 182 10.28 -9.31 -7.45
CA ALA A 182 10.64 -7.94 -7.85
C ALA A 182 11.99 -7.45 -7.26
N PRO A 183 13.11 -8.10 -7.59
CA PRO A 183 14.44 -7.71 -7.09
C PRO A 183 14.87 -6.32 -7.55
N ASP A 184 14.29 -5.81 -8.64
CA ASP A 184 14.52 -4.45 -9.15
C ASP A 184 14.02 -3.35 -8.20
N LEU A 185 13.15 -3.69 -7.23
CA LEU A 185 12.67 -2.77 -6.20
C LEU A 185 13.53 -2.78 -4.92
N ALA A 186 14.64 -3.53 -4.91
CA ALA A 186 15.59 -3.52 -3.80
C ALA A 186 16.12 -2.10 -3.52
N GLY A 187 16.12 -1.69 -2.25
CA GLY A 187 16.48 -0.33 -1.83
C GLY A 187 15.36 0.70 -1.94
N THR A 188 14.31 0.43 -2.72
CA THR A 188 13.09 1.24 -2.80
C THR A 188 11.97 0.69 -1.92
N VAL A 189 11.96 -0.62 -1.68
CA VAL A 189 11.01 -1.34 -0.82
C VAL A 189 11.73 -1.88 0.43
N LEU A 190 11.18 -1.59 1.61
CA LEU A 190 11.56 -2.20 2.88
C LEU A 190 10.49 -3.23 3.30
N PRO A 191 10.78 -4.54 3.27
CA PRO A 191 9.88 -5.56 3.78
C PRO A 191 9.91 -5.60 5.31
N ILE A 192 8.73 -5.66 5.93
CA ILE A 192 8.54 -5.74 7.39
C ILE A 192 7.50 -6.81 7.71
N ARG A 193 7.81 -7.65 8.70
CA ARG A 193 6.83 -8.56 9.31
C ARG A 193 6.16 -7.86 10.49
N TYR A 194 4.84 -7.98 10.58
CA TYR A 194 4.07 -7.46 11.69
C TYR A 194 4.50 -8.07 13.04
N GLU A 195 4.94 -9.32 13.02
CA GLU A 195 5.45 -10.05 14.18
C GLU A 195 6.74 -9.41 14.71
N ASP A 196 7.67 -9.00 13.82
CA ASP A 196 8.88 -8.27 14.22
C ASP A 196 8.50 -6.90 14.81
N LEU A 197 7.56 -6.20 14.16
CA LEU A 197 7.06 -4.90 14.61
C LEU A 197 6.40 -4.95 15.99
N THR A 198 5.77 -6.07 16.33
CA THR A 198 5.12 -6.25 17.64
C THR A 198 6.04 -6.86 18.69
N GLY A 199 7.07 -7.61 18.27
CA GLY A 199 8.10 -8.18 19.14
C GLY A 199 9.11 -7.15 19.65
N ASP A 200 9.63 -6.29 18.77
CA ASP A 200 10.52 -5.17 19.13
C ASP A 200 10.16 -3.91 18.32
N ARG A 201 9.10 -3.25 18.79
CA ARG A 201 8.55 -2.05 18.17
C ARG A 201 9.58 -0.93 18.00
N ALA A 202 10.44 -0.73 19.00
CA ALA A 202 11.42 0.35 18.99
C ALA A 202 12.48 0.11 17.92
N ALA A 203 13.03 -1.10 17.85
CA ALA A 203 14.02 -1.46 16.84
C ALA A 203 13.45 -1.37 15.41
N VAL A 204 12.23 -1.87 15.19
CA VAL A 204 11.60 -1.84 13.86
C VAL A 204 11.21 -0.42 13.44
N LEU A 205 10.71 0.43 14.36
CA LEU A 205 10.46 1.84 14.02
C LEU A 205 11.76 2.59 13.70
N ALA A 206 12.85 2.29 14.41
CA ALA A 206 14.16 2.87 14.10
C ALA A 206 14.66 2.46 12.71
N SER A 207 14.49 1.20 12.30
CA SER A 207 14.88 0.75 10.95
C SER A 207 14.02 1.38 9.86
N ILE A 208 12.71 1.53 10.10
CA ILE A 208 11.79 2.23 9.19
C ILE A 208 12.19 3.71 9.06
N CYS A 209 12.45 4.41 10.18
CA CYS A 209 12.85 5.82 10.13
C CYS A 209 14.20 6.00 9.44
N ALA A 210 15.17 5.11 9.68
CA ALA A 210 16.45 5.14 8.97
C ALA A 210 16.28 4.93 7.45
N PHE A 211 15.45 3.98 7.04
CA PHE A 211 15.12 3.75 5.63
C PHE A 211 14.42 4.95 4.97
N LEU A 212 13.54 5.61 5.72
CA LEU A 212 12.83 6.78 5.26
C LEU A 212 13.66 8.07 5.36
N ASP A 213 14.80 8.06 6.05
CA ASP A 213 15.58 9.25 6.40
C ASP A 213 14.71 10.25 7.21
N LEU A 214 14.25 9.77 8.36
CA LEU A 214 13.45 10.48 9.36
C LEU A 214 14.11 10.38 10.74
N ASP A 215 13.88 11.38 11.60
CA ASP A 215 14.27 11.31 12.99
C ASP A 215 13.27 10.45 13.78
N VAL A 216 13.73 9.30 14.28
CA VAL A 216 12.92 8.40 15.10
C VAL A 216 12.48 9.08 16.42
N GLY A 217 13.27 10.02 16.96
CA GLY A 217 12.94 10.73 18.20
C GLY A 217 11.74 11.66 18.06
N ALA A 218 11.36 12.01 16.84
CA ALA A 218 10.18 12.83 16.54
C ALA A 218 8.90 11.99 16.35
N VAL A 219 8.98 10.66 16.39
CA VAL A 219 7.83 9.75 16.41
C VAL A 219 7.35 9.57 17.85
N ASP A 220 6.10 9.93 18.14
CA ASP A 220 5.49 9.68 19.45
C ASP A 220 5.21 8.18 19.65
N HIS A 221 6.01 7.54 20.50
CA HIS A 221 5.88 6.14 20.86
C HIS A 221 4.72 5.86 21.84
N GLY A 222 4.28 6.86 22.63
CA GLY A 222 3.29 6.72 23.70
C GLY A 222 1.85 6.66 23.20
N MET A 223 1.53 7.35 22.10
CA MET A 223 0.19 7.37 21.47
C MET A 223 -0.23 6.02 20.86
N LEU A 224 0.69 5.05 20.82
CA LEU A 224 0.55 3.78 20.11
C LEU A 224 -0.10 2.67 20.95
N ASP A 225 -0.19 2.86 22.27
CA ASP A 225 -0.86 1.94 23.18
C ASP A 225 -2.35 2.29 23.39
N ASP A 226 -2.78 3.46 22.89
CA ASP A 226 -4.17 3.89 22.94
C ASP A 226 -5.08 3.07 22.00
N VAL A 227 -6.23 2.65 22.53
CA VAL A 227 -7.26 1.94 21.79
C VAL A 227 -7.74 2.80 20.62
N VAL A 228 -7.67 2.25 19.40
CA VAL A 228 -8.23 2.89 18.20
C VAL A 228 -9.71 3.18 18.45
N HIS A 229 -10.08 4.46 18.52
CA HIS A 229 -11.47 4.87 18.55
C HIS A 229 -12.10 4.55 17.18
N ALA A 230 -12.87 3.47 17.12
CA ALA A 230 -13.69 3.16 15.96
C ALA A 230 -15.14 3.59 16.24
N PRO A 231 -15.84 4.23 15.28
CA PRO A 231 -17.26 4.51 15.44
C PRO A 231 -18.02 3.21 15.78
N ALA A 232 -18.96 3.33 16.72
CA ALA A 232 -19.78 2.21 17.16
C ALA A 232 -20.53 1.57 15.97
N PRO A 233 -20.77 0.24 15.99
CA PRO A 233 -20.62 -0.67 17.14
C PRO A 233 -19.23 -1.31 17.30
N TRP A 234 -18.30 -1.10 16.36
CA TRP A 234 -17.06 -1.90 16.24
C TRP A 234 -16.01 -1.61 17.32
N GLY A 235 -15.98 -0.39 17.85
CA GLY A 235 -14.99 0.06 18.83
C GLY A 235 -15.25 -0.41 20.27
N ARG A 236 -16.42 -0.99 20.57
CA ARG A 236 -16.85 -1.31 21.95
C ARG A 236 -16.86 -2.80 22.28
N THR A 237 -16.58 -3.67 21.32
CA THR A 237 -16.65 -5.12 21.53
C THR A 237 -15.25 -5.71 21.70
N ARG A 238 -15.03 -6.43 22.81
CA ARG A 238 -13.78 -7.19 23.01
C ARG A 238 -13.68 -8.26 21.94
N ARG A 239 -12.61 -8.23 21.15
CA ARG A 239 -12.37 -9.23 20.10
C ARG A 239 -12.11 -10.60 20.74
N ARG A 240 -12.81 -11.63 20.27
CA ARG A 240 -12.53 -13.03 20.59
C ARG A 240 -12.03 -13.71 19.32
N LEU A 241 -10.74 -14.02 19.28
CA LEU A 241 -10.14 -14.70 18.13
C LEU A 241 -10.25 -16.21 18.31
N ALA A 242 -10.57 -16.93 17.24
CA ALA A 242 -10.53 -18.39 17.23
C ALA A 242 -9.09 -18.90 17.51
N PRO A 243 -8.94 -20.09 18.11
CA PRO A 243 -7.69 -20.83 18.15
C PRO A 243 -7.06 -21.05 16.77
N ARG A 244 -5.73 -21.26 16.72
CA ARG A 244 -4.99 -21.40 15.46
C ARG A 244 -5.41 -22.66 14.69
N ASP A 245 -5.49 -23.77 15.39
CA ASP A 245 -5.93 -25.08 14.92
C ASP A 245 -7.33 -25.04 14.31
N GLU A 246 -8.29 -24.38 14.98
CA GLU A 246 -9.65 -24.20 14.44
C GLU A 246 -9.65 -23.43 13.11
N VAL A 247 -8.81 -22.39 12.99
CA VAL A 247 -8.67 -21.65 11.73
C VAL A 247 -7.97 -22.48 10.66
N VAL A 248 -6.92 -23.22 11.01
CA VAL A 248 -6.24 -24.10 10.05
C VAL A 248 -7.22 -25.15 9.51
N GLU A 249 -8.03 -25.75 10.37
CA GLU A 249 -9.07 -26.71 9.95
C GLU A 249 -10.13 -26.04 9.07
N SER A 250 -10.66 -24.88 9.46
CA SER A 250 -11.74 -24.20 8.72
C SER A 250 -11.33 -23.70 7.32
N TYR A 251 -10.02 -23.57 7.06
CA TYR A 251 -9.47 -23.08 5.80
C TYR A 251 -8.49 -24.07 5.15
N ALA A 252 -8.49 -25.34 5.55
CA ALA A 252 -7.51 -26.34 5.11
C ALA A 252 -7.34 -26.38 3.57
N GLU A 253 -8.45 -26.45 2.83
CA GLU A 253 -8.46 -26.49 1.36
C GLU A 253 -7.75 -25.29 0.72
N HIS A 254 -7.77 -24.12 1.37
CA HIS A 254 -7.10 -22.92 0.87
C HIS A 254 -5.66 -22.79 1.36
N LEU A 255 -5.33 -23.41 2.50
CA LEU A 255 -3.98 -23.39 3.07
C LEU A 255 -3.05 -24.42 2.41
N GLU A 256 -3.61 -25.38 1.68
CA GLU A 256 -2.89 -26.37 0.87
C GLU A 256 -2.45 -25.84 -0.50
N ASP A 257 -2.78 -24.59 -0.84
CA ASP A 257 -2.31 -23.93 -2.07
C ASP A 257 -0.77 -23.89 -2.13
N PRO A 258 -0.13 -24.52 -3.14
CA PRO A 258 1.34 -24.58 -3.25
C PRO A 258 2.02 -23.20 -3.31
N ASP A 259 1.40 -22.23 -3.97
CA ASP A 259 1.94 -20.88 -4.08
C ASP A 259 1.83 -20.14 -2.75
N LEU A 260 0.73 -20.32 -2.03
CA LEU A 260 0.58 -19.78 -0.68
C LEU A 260 1.63 -20.38 0.26
N ILE A 261 1.83 -21.71 0.23
CA ILE A 261 2.84 -22.41 1.05
C ILE A 261 4.24 -21.86 0.77
N ARG A 262 4.61 -21.75 -0.52
CA ARG A 262 5.91 -21.22 -0.94
C ARG A 262 6.13 -19.80 -0.42
N VAL A 263 5.15 -18.92 -0.61
CA VAL A 263 5.23 -17.52 -0.20
C VAL A 263 5.28 -17.41 1.33
N ALA A 264 4.43 -18.15 2.05
CA ALA A 264 4.42 -18.18 3.51
C ALA A 264 5.76 -18.67 4.10
N ALA A 265 6.34 -19.72 3.51
CA ALA A 265 7.64 -20.24 3.92
C ALA A 265 8.76 -19.20 3.76
N HIS A 266 8.74 -18.40 2.69
CA HIS A 266 9.72 -17.32 2.50
C HIS A 266 9.70 -16.30 3.66
N PHE A 267 8.51 -15.95 4.14
CA PHE A 267 8.36 -15.02 5.28
C PHE A 267 8.38 -15.72 6.65
N GLY A 268 8.73 -17.01 6.71
CA GLY A 268 8.82 -17.76 7.96
C GLY A 268 7.47 -17.97 8.65
N TYR A 269 6.38 -18.13 7.88
CA TYR A 269 5.05 -18.41 8.42
C TYR A 269 4.66 -19.88 8.20
N PRO A 270 4.68 -20.72 9.24
CA PRO A 270 4.24 -22.11 9.12
C PRO A 270 2.71 -22.18 8.95
N LEU A 271 2.20 -22.81 7.90
CA LEU A 271 0.75 -22.96 7.68
C LEU A 271 0.15 -24.17 8.42
N THR A 272 0.67 -24.49 9.60
CA THR A 272 0.31 -25.66 10.40
C THR A 272 -0.45 -25.27 11.67
N ALA A 273 -1.17 -26.24 12.25
CA ALA A 273 -1.93 -26.08 13.49
C ALA A 273 -1.04 -25.76 14.71
N SER A 274 0.18 -26.28 14.76
CA SER A 274 1.16 -25.94 15.80
C SER A 274 1.94 -24.69 15.44
N GLU A 275 2.06 -23.76 16.40
CA GLU A 275 3.13 -22.76 16.38
C GLU A 275 4.46 -23.54 16.48
N GLY A 276 5.27 -23.52 15.43
CA GLY A 276 6.62 -24.08 15.50
C GLY A 276 7.35 -23.44 16.68
N ARG A 277 7.85 -24.26 17.60
CA ARG A 277 8.65 -23.81 18.75
C ARG A 277 10.01 -23.31 18.28
#